data_AF-A0A934YF15-F1
#
_entry.id   AF-A0A934YF15-F1
#
_cell.length_a   1.000
_cell.length_b   1.000
_cell.length_c   1.000
_cell.angle_alpha   90.00
_cell.angle_beta   90.00
_cell.angle_gamma   90.00
#
_symmetry.space_group_name_H-M   'P 1'
#
loop_
_entity.id
_entity.type
_entity.pdbx_description
1 polymer ?
#
loop_
_entity_poly.entity_id
_entity_poly.type
_entity_poly.pdbx_seq_one_letter_code
_entity_poly.pdbx_strand_id
1 'polypeptide(L)'
;MSPDGRVPAFARDFPADPALRALTAAFEAGDYRRVRDEGGALAARSPEGPVRDAALALVRRTSPDPLAKWLFLLAATLIVALFGYWVAHDGPDPSTPTPAPTIEYIK
;
A
#
# COMPACT_ATOMS: atom_id res chain seq x y z
N MET A 1 16.91 10.37 6.36
CA MET A 1 17.35 11.79 6.35
C MET A 1 17.19 12.27 4.93
N SER A 2 16.18 13.09 4.62
CA SER A 2 16.04 13.64 3.27
C SER A 2 17.27 14.51 2.96
N PRO A 3 17.88 14.36 1.77
CA PRO A 3 19.18 14.96 1.43
C PRO A 3 19.21 16.50 1.45
N ASP A 4 18.05 17.16 1.50
CA ASP A 4 17.94 18.62 1.30
C ASP A 4 17.51 19.40 2.55
N GLY A 5 17.29 18.74 3.70
CA GLY A 5 16.82 19.39 4.94
C GLY A 5 15.47 20.10 4.83
N ARG A 6 14.74 19.91 3.73
CA ARG A 6 13.50 20.62 3.41
C ARG A 6 12.31 19.88 3.99
N VAL A 7 11.58 20.53 4.90
CA VAL A 7 10.35 19.98 5.49
C VAL A 7 9.28 19.86 4.39
N PRO A 8 8.53 18.74 4.31
CA PRO A 8 7.43 18.60 3.36
C PRO A 8 6.46 19.77 3.44
N ALA A 9 5.90 20.17 2.29
CA ALA A 9 5.00 21.33 2.24
C ALA A 9 3.83 21.23 3.23
N PHE A 10 3.37 20.01 3.50
CA PHE A 10 2.26 19.74 4.42
C PHE A 10 2.64 19.72 5.90
N ALA A 11 3.93 19.67 6.22
CA ALA A 11 4.46 19.60 7.58
C ALA A 11 5.12 20.93 8.01
N ARG A 12 5.04 21.98 7.19
CA ARG A 12 5.56 23.32 7.55
C ARG A 12 4.82 23.94 8.74
N ASP A 13 3.54 23.65 8.87
CA ASP A 13 2.70 24.18 9.94
C ASP A 13 2.71 23.30 11.20
N PHE A 14 3.51 22.23 11.21
CA PHE A 14 3.58 21.32 12.34
C PHE A 14 4.40 21.95 13.48
N PRO A 15 3.97 21.75 14.74
CA PRO A 15 4.76 22.21 15.88
C PRO A 15 6.13 21.53 15.90
N ALA A 16 7.13 22.26 16.41
CA ALA A 16 8.50 21.79 16.53
C ALA A 16 8.63 20.73 17.64
N ASP A 17 8.15 19.52 17.34
CA ASP A 17 8.19 18.36 18.23
C ASP A 17 9.08 17.26 17.63
N PRO A 18 10.03 16.70 18.41
CA PRO A 18 10.96 15.69 17.91
C PRO A 18 10.27 14.38 17.50
N ALA A 19 9.17 13.99 18.15
CA ALA A 19 8.42 12.80 17.79
C ALA A 19 7.67 13.01 16.46
N LEU A 20 7.08 14.18 16.23
CA LEU A 20 6.48 14.54 14.94
C LEU A 20 7.49 14.59 13.80
N ARG A 21 8.69 15.11 14.05
CA ARG A 21 9.77 15.08 13.04
C ARG A 21 10.18 13.65 12.70
N ALA A 22 10.27 12.76 13.68
CA ALA A 22 10.56 11.34 13.45
C ALA A 22 9.48 10.66 12.60
N LEU A 23 8.19 10.94 12.88
CA LEU A 23 7.08 10.42 12.07
C LEU A 23 7.06 11.00 10.66
N THR A 24 7.39 12.28 10.51
CA THR A 24 7.48 12.92 9.18
C THR A 24 8.61 12.30 8.35
N ALA A 25 9.76 12.00 8.98
CA ALA A 25 10.85 11.29 8.33
C ALA A 25 10.48 9.85 7.95
N ALA A 26 9.70 9.15 8.78
CA ALA A 26 9.17 7.82 8.46
C ALA A 26 8.18 7.88 7.28
N PHE A 27 7.36 8.93 7.19
CA PHE A 27 6.47 9.16 6.05
C PHE A 27 7.24 9.36 4.74
N GLU A 28 8.30 10.16 4.77
CA GLU A 28 9.18 10.36 3.60
C GLU A 28 9.91 9.08 3.18
N ALA A 29 10.28 8.24 4.15
CA ALA A 29 10.90 6.94 3.90
C ALA A 29 9.91 5.87 3.39
N GLY A 30 8.61 6.20 3.27
CA GLY A 30 7.56 5.25 2.87
C GLY A 30 7.16 4.25 3.95
N ASP A 31 7.60 4.44 5.20
CA ASP A 31 7.24 3.58 6.33
C ASP A 31 5.87 3.97 6.90
N TYR A 32 4.83 3.78 6.09
CA TYR A 32 3.45 4.15 6.44
C TYR A 32 2.85 3.31 7.56
N ARG A 33 3.40 2.11 7.82
CA ARG A 33 3.01 1.28 8.97
C ARG A 33 3.39 1.98 10.26
N ARG A 34 4.67 2.35 10.38
CA ARG A 34 5.20 3.03 11.56
C ARG A 34 4.48 4.34 11.82
N VAL A 35 4.22 5.15 10.79
CA VAL A 35 3.49 6.41 10.93
C VAL A 35 2.07 6.20 11.46
N ARG A 36 1.39 5.12 11.06
CA ARG A 36 0.04 4.80 11.52
C ARG A 36 0.03 4.36 12.98
N ASP A 37 0.95 3.46 13.33
CA ASP A 37 1.04 2.87 14.68
C ASP A 37 1.53 3.92 15.70
N GLU A 38 2.65 4.57 15.41
CA GLU A 38 3.26 5.55 16.32
C GLU A 38 2.54 6.91 16.29
N GLY A 39 1.95 7.31 15.17
CA GLY A 39 1.16 8.53 15.07
C GLY A 39 -0.15 8.46 15.85
N GLY A 40 -0.83 7.30 15.82
CA GLY A 40 -1.99 7.03 16.67
C GLY A 40 -1.62 7.04 18.16
N ALA A 41 -0.49 6.41 18.52
CA ALA A 41 0.02 6.42 19.89
C ALA A 41 0.46 7.82 20.36
N LEU A 42 0.99 8.65 19.46
CA LEU A 42 1.34 10.05 19.77
C LEU A 42 0.09 10.90 20.01
N ALA A 43 -0.94 10.74 19.18
CA ALA A 43 -2.22 11.41 19.38
C ALA A 43 -2.93 10.97 20.68
N ALA A 44 -2.83 9.70 21.06
CA ALA A 44 -3.40 9.19 22.30
C ALA A 44 -2.68 9.70 23.57
N ARG A 45 -1.35 9.92 23.49
CA ARG A 45 -0.53 10.40 24.61
C ARG A 45 -0.56 11.93 24.78
N SER A 46 -0.90 12.65 23.72
CA SER A 46 -1.05 14.11 23.73
C SER A 46 -2.52 14.48 23.55
N PRO A 47 -3.32 14.45 24.63
CA PRO A 47 -4.79 14.54 24.53
C PRO A 47 -5.30 15.88 23.97
N GLU A 48 -4.56 16.98 24.15
CA GLU A 48 -4.96 18.31 23.69
C GLU A 48 -3.73 19.10 23.22
N GLY A 49 -3.83 19.70 22.02
CA GLY A 49 -2.82 20.61 21.51
C GLY A 49 -2.44 20.39 20.04
N PRO A 50 -1.67 21.32 19.47
CA PRO A 50 -1.29 21.31 18.05
C PRO A 50 -0.52 20.05 17.63
N VAL A 51 0.13 19.37 18.58
CA VAL A 51 0.84 18.09 18.39
C VAL A 51 -0.14 16.96 18.05
N ARG A 52 -1.30 16.91 18.70
CA ARG A 52 -2.33 15.89 18.46
C ARG A 52 -2.92 16.02 17.06
N ASP A 53 -3.27 17.24 16.69
CA ASP A 53 -3.93 17.53 15.42
C ASP A 53 -2.98 17.28 14.24
N ALA A 54 -1.70 17.64 14.40
CA ALA A 54 -0.66 17.33 13.42
C ALA A 54 -0.41 15.81 13.29
N ALA A 55 -0.37 15.07 14.41
CA ALA A 55 -0.24 13.61 14.41
C ALA A 55 -1.44 12.93 13.72
N LEU A 56 -2.66 13.36 14.02
CA LEU A 56 -3.89 12.85 13.38
C LEU A 56 -3.94 13.17 11.88
N ALA A 57 -3.55 14.38 11.47
CA ALA A 57 -3.47 14.77 10.07
C ALA A 57 -2.48 13.88 9.29
N LEU A 58 -1.36 13.51 9.91
CA LEU A 58 -0.37 12.61 9.33
C LEU A 58 -0.92 11.18 9.17
N VAL A 59 -1.56 10.64 10.22
CA VAL A 59 -2.19 9.31 10.19
C VAL A 59 -3.29 9.23 9.12
N ARG A 60 -4.12 10.29 9.00
CA ARG A 60 -5.15 10.36 7.95
C ARG A 60 -4.58 10.23 6.55
N ARG A 61 -3.44 10.85 6.26
CA ARG A 61 -2.77 10.75 4.95
C ARG A 61 -2.15 9.39 4.67
N THR A 62 -1.81 8.62 5.69
CA THR A 62 -1.26 7.25 5.54
C THR A 62 -2.31 6.15 5.46
N SER A 63 -3.58 6.50 5.62
CA SER A 63 -4.67 5.54 5.47
C SER A 63 -4.92 5.32 3.98
N PRO A 64 -4.75 4.10 3.46
CA PRO A 64 -5.15 3.82 2.08
C PRO A 64 -6.63 4.14 1.94
N ASP A 65 -6.98 4.86 0.87
CA ASP A 65 -8.36 5.26 0.58
C ASP A 65 -9.27 4.01 0.67
N PRO A 66 -10.34 4.04 1.50
CA PRO A 66 -11.30 2.93 1.56
C PRO A 66 -11.76 2.48 0.18
N LEU A 67 -11.88 3.41 -0.77
CA LEU A 67 -12.23 3.14 -2.15
C LEU A 67 -11.18 2.27 -2.85
N ALA A 68 -9.88 2.51 -2.63
CA ALA A 68 -8.81 1.71 -3.22
C ALA A 68 -8.85 0.24 -2.75
N LYS A 69 -9.22 0.00 -1.49
CA LYS A 69 -9.43 -1.37 -0.98
C LYS A 69 -10.59 -2.05 -1.69
N TRP A 70 -11.72 -1.36 -1.85
CA TRP A 70 -12.88 -1.88 -2.56
C TRP A 70 -12.57 -2.12 -4.04
N LEU A 71 -11.86 -1.21 -4.69
CA LEU A 71 -11.44 -1.34 -6.08
C LEU A 71 -10.53 -2.55 -6.26
N PHE A 72 -9.59 -2.76 -5.33
CA PHE A 72 -8.69 -3.90 -5.35
C PHE A 72 -9.45 -5.22 -5.16
N LEU A 73 -10.40 -5.28 -4.20
CA LEU A 73 -11.26 -6.45 -4.01
C LEU A 73 -12.13 -6.72 -5.23
N LEU A 74 -12.71 -5.68 -5.83
CA LEU A 74 -13.51 -5.79 -7.05
C LEU A 74 -12.66 -6.30 -8.22
N ALA A 75 -11.45 -5.76 -8.40
CA ALA A 75 -10.52 -6.19 -9.44
C ALA A 75 -10.10 -7.66 -9.23
N ALA A 76 -9.74 -8.05 -8.00
CA ALA A 76 -9.40 -9.42 -7.67
C ALA A 76 -10.58 -10.37 -7.95
N THR A 77 -11.80 -9.98 -7.55
CA THR A 77 -13.03 -10.74 -7.82
C THR A 77 -13.28 -10.89 -9.31
N LEU A 78 -13.10 -9.80 -10.08
CA LEU A 78 -13.28 -9.81 -11.53
C LEU A 78 -12.28 -10.74 -12.21
N ILE A 79 -11.00 -10.71 -11.79
CA ILE A 79 -9.96 -11.61 -12.32
C ILE A 79 -10.32 -13.07 -12.06
N VAL A 80 -10.72 -13.41 -10.83
CA VAL A 80 -11.13 -14.78 -10.48
C VAL A 80 -12.37 -15.22 -11.29
N ALA A 81 -13.34 -14.32 -11.45
CA ALA A 81 -14.54 -14.60 -12.23
C ALA A 81 -14.23 -14.82 -13.72
N LEU A 82 -13.41 -13.96 -14.33
CA LEU A 82 -12.95 -14.09 -15.71
C LEU A 82 -12.15 -15.37 -15.92
N PHE A 83 -11.23 -15.66 -15.01
CA PHE A 83 -10.41 -16.87 -15.07
C PHE A 83 -11.28 -18.13 -14.94
N GLY A 84 -12.20 -18.15 -13.97
CA GLY A 84 -13.14 -19.25 -13.79
C GLY A 84 -14.07 -19.44 -15.00
N TYR A 85 -14.57 -18.34 -15.57
CA TYR A 85 -15.36 -18.38 -16.80
C TYR A 85 -14.56 -18.94 -17.97
N TRP A 86 -13.34 -18.46 -18.18
CA TRP A 86 -12.45 -18.97 -19.22
C TRP A 86 -12.20 -20.47 -19.04
N VAL A 87 -11.86 -20.94 -17.84
CA VAL A 87 -11.68 -22.38 -17.57
C VAL A 87 -12.94 -23.18 -17.88
N ALA A 88 -14.13 -22.66 -17.57
CA ALA A 88 -15.39 -23.36 -17.80
C ALA A 88 -15.81 -23.38 -19.27
N HIS A 89 -15.40 -22.40 -20.08
CA HIS A 89 -15.94 -22.18 -21.43
C HIS A 89 -14.93 -22.42 -22.56
N ASP A 90 -13.66 -22.07 -22.35
CA ASP A 90 -12.56 -22.16 -23.32
C ASP A 90 -11.29 -22.79 -22.68
N GLY A 91 -11.47 -23.44 -21.52
CA GLY A 91 -10.40 -24.04 -20.75
C GLY A 91 -9.77 -25.25 -21.44
N PRO A 92 -8.67 -25.79 -20.88
CA PRO A 92 -7.93 -26.88 -21.50
C PRO A 92 -8.84 -28.08 -21.76
N ASP A 93 -9.00 -28.42 -23.03
CA ASP A 93 -9.76 -29.58 -23.44
C ASP A 93 -8.99 -30.83 -23.01
N PRO A 94 -9.49 -31.63 -22.05
CA PRO A 94 -8.79 -32.80 -21.53
C PRO A 94 -8.59 -33.87 -22.60
N SER A 95 -9.25 -33.73 -23.75
CA SER A 95 -9.10 -34.63 -24.90
C SER A 95 -8.00 -34.21 -25.88
N THR A 96 -7.37 -33.05 -25.71
CA THR A 96 -6.25 -32.62 -26.57
C THR A 96 -5.02 -33.48 -26.27
N PRO A 97 -4.56 -34.33 -27.21
CA PRO A 97 -3.36 -35.12 -26.99
C PRO A 97 -2.16 -34.18 -26.89
N THR A 98 -1.38 -34.29 -25.82
CA THR A 98 -0.08 -33.60 -25.75
C THR A 98 0.77 -34.06 -26.93
N PRO A 99 1.21 -33.16 -27.84
CA PRO A 99 2.07 -33.56 -28.94
C PRO A 99 3.35 -34.16 -28.36
N ALA A 100 3.66 -35.39 -28.73
CA ALA A 100 4.89 -36.05 -28.31
C ALA A 100 6.08 -35.16 -28.70
N PRO A 101 7.09 -34.98 -27.83
CA PRO A 101 8.24 -34.17 -28.16
C PRO A 101 8.94 -34.77 -29.38
N THR A 102 8.97 -34.03 -30.49
CA THR A 102 9.76 -34.39 -31.66
C THR A 102 11.23 -34.25 -31.29
N ILE A 103 11.86 -35.36 -30.90
CA ILE A 103 13.32 -35.41 -30.70
C ILE A 103 13.95 -35.44 -32.08
N GLU A 104 14.41 -34.27 -32.54
CA GLU A 104 15.20 -34.13 -33.75
C GLU A 104 16.61 -34.66 -33.46
N TYR A 105 16.90 -35.86 -33.96
CA TYR A 105 18.27 -36.40 -33.91
C TYR A 105 19.13 -35.64 -34.92
N ILE A 106 19.93 -34.71 -34.43
CA ILE A 106 20.98 -34.06 -35.21
C ILE A 106 22.02 -35.13 -35.53
N LYS A 107 22.15 -35.49 -36.82
CA LYS A 107 23.17 -36.42 -37.32
C LYS A 107 24.43 -35.67 -37.75
#